data_AF-A0A931K8A9-F1
#
_entry.id   AF-A0A931K8A9-F1
#
_cell.length_a   1.000
_cell.length_b   1.000
_cell.length_c   1.000
_cell.angle_alpha   90.00
_cell.angle_beta   90.00
_cell.angle_gamma   90.00
#
_symmetry.space_group_name_H-M   'P 1'
#
loop_
_entity.id
_entity.type
_entity.pdbx_description
1 polymer ?
#
loop_
_entity_poly.entity_id
_entity_poly.type
_entity_poly.pdbx_seq_one_letter_code
_entity_poly.pdbx_strand_id
1 'polypeptide(L)'
;MRTNSDVIGYFLPKFVLAMSAMTLGMSSSEALELYVMRDAPNAQGTPGITQYSSITNFQANSGGLTSDRGIAQGSSCDFAIVNGVVYYIAGDASSTGDKTLFSWPSVADWAANTNTTSPGTRTGAAPMSGMAIYQGSLYVLEGNMTATESKTLKRWSSPSAWATGSAPDETFGARNVGDGIGFDIDENGVVYFLDTNGSPNSATSGILYSWPSISNFIANTSISTNVGPSTDLGGTFTFFSGSANEIAGLAIVPEPSTYAMAVLSGLTLAAAHRLRKKRNA
;
A
#
# COMPACT_ATOMS: atom_id res chain seq x y z
N MET A 1 -56.16 -46.66 9.50
CA MET A 1 -55.49 -45.54 10.18
C MET A 1 -54.14 -45.31 9.52
N ARG A 2 -53.99 -44.23 8.76
CA ARG A 2 -52.69 -43.76 8.23
C ARG A 2 -52.33 -42.51 9.02
N THR A 3 -51.18 -42.50 9.67
CA THR A 3 -50.64 -41.32 10.37
C THR A 3 -49.84 -40.50 9.38
N ASN A 4 -50.28 -39.26 9.13
CA ASN A 4 -49.54 -38.26 8.37
C ASN A 4 -48.38 -37.74 9.22
N SER A 5 -47.15 -38.07 8.85
CA SER A 5 -45.95 -37.51 9.46
C SER A 5 -44.92 -37.23 8.37
N ASP A 6 -45.22 -36.26 7.50
CA ASP A 6 -44.28 -35.80 6.45
C ASP A 6 -44.55 -34.33 6.09
N VAL A 7 -44.28 -33.38 7.00
CA VAL A 7 -44.09 -31.96 6.61
C VAL A 7 -43.16 -31.22 7.58
N ILE A 8 -41.98 -31.72 7.88
CA ILE A 8 -40.90 -30.89 8.46
C ILE A 8 -39.58 -31.36 7.86
N GLY A 9 -39.25 -30.91 6.65
CA GLY A 9 -38.08 -31.48 5.98
C GLY A 9 -37.41 -30.70 4.87
N TYR A 10 -37.84 -29.49 4.48
CA TYR A 10 -37.21 -28.83 3.33
C TYR A 10 -37.15 -27.28 3.36
N PHE A 11 -37.39 -26.64 4.52
CA PHE A 11 -37.38 -25.17 4.59
C PHE A 11 -36.08 -24.54 5.10
N LEU A 12 -35.18 -25.27 5.77
CA LEU A 12 -33.94 -24.68 6.30
C LEU A 12 -32.81 -24.43 5.28
N PRO A 13 -32.53 -25.24 4.24
CA PRO A 13 -31.33 -25.03 3.43
C PRO A 13 -31.46 -23.83 2.46
N LYS A 14 -32.67 -23.39 2.12
CA LYS A 14 -32.90 -22.23 1.24
C LYS A 14 -32.79 -20.90 1.99
N PHE A 15 -33.12 -20.88 3.28
CA PHE A 15 -33.03 -19.67 4.10
C PHE A 15 -31.57 -19.33 4.45
N VAL A 16 -30.73 -20.34 4.66
CA VAL A 16 -29.29 -20.16 4.87
C VAL A 16 -28.60 -19.65 3.59
N LEU A 17 -28.98 -20.16 2.41
CA LEU A 17 -28.44 -19.67 1.13
C LEU A 17 -28.87 -18.22 0.82
N ALA A 18 -30.13 -17.86 1.13
CA ALA A 18 -30.65 -16.50 0.92
C ALA A 18 -30.04 -15.48 1.89
N MET A 19 -29.75 -15.88 3.14
CA MET A 19 -29.01 -15.02 4.09
C MET A 19 -27.54 -14.83 3.72
N SER A 20 -26.87 -15.84 3.15
CA SER A 20 -25.52 -15.70 2.58
C SER A 20 -25.48 -14.81 1.34
N ALA A 21 -26.58 -14.73 0.57
CA ALA A 21 -26.67 -13.86 -0.60
C ALA A 21 -27.03 -12.40 -0.25
N MET A 22 -27.81 -12.18 0.82
CA MET A 22 -28.18 -10.83 1.26
C MET A 22 -27.07 -10.06 1.99
N THR A 23 -26.01 -10.75 2.46
CA THR A 23 -24.79 -10.09 2.98
C THR A 23 -23.82 -9.65 1.89
N LEU A 24 -24.02 -10.06 0.63
CA LEU A 24 -23.21 -9.63 -0.53
C LEU A 24 -23.55 -8.22 -1.05
N GLY A 25 -24.55 -7.56 -0.47
CA GLY A 25 -25.07 -6.28 -0.96
C GLY A 25 -24.71 -5.05 -0.12
N MET A 26 -23.92 -5.20 0.95
CA MET A 26 -23.42 -4.05 1.69
C MET A 26 -22.02 -3.73 1.18
N SER A 27 -21.86 -2.56 0.55
CA SER A 27 -20.56 -1.97 0.24
C SER A 27 -19.73 -1.93 1.52
N SER A 28 -18.90 -2.95 1.75
CA SER A 28 -17.83 -2.85 2.72
C SER A 28 -16.88 -1.81 2.15
N SER A 29 -16.76 -0.67 2.82
CA SER A 29 -15.49 0.05 2.81
C SER A 29 -14.46 -1.00 3.18
N GLU A 30 -13.66 -1.48 2.21
CA GLU A 30 -12.55 -2.36 2.55
C GLU A 30 -11.69 -1.59 3.55
N ALA A 31 -11.41 -2.22 4.69
CA ALA A 31 -10.52 -1.62 5.65
C ALA A 31 -9.12 -1.61 5.02
N LEU A 32 -8.38 -0.52 5.19
CA LEU A 32 -7.07 -0.33 4.56
C LEU A 32 -5.98 -0.44 5.62
N GLU A 33 -4.95 -1.21 5.32
CA GLU A 33 -3.68 -1.18 6.04
C GLU A 33 -2.75 -0.14 5.44
N LEU A 34 -1.95 0.49 6.28
CA LEU A 34 -0.98 1.51 5.89
C LEU A 34 0.40 1.08 6.30
N TYR A 35 1.34 1.20 5.38
CA TYR A 35 2.73 0.92 5.62
C TYR A 35 3.49 2.21 5.38
N VAL A 36 4.29 2.62 6.35
CA VAL A 36 5.20 3.76 6.19
C VAL A 36 6.62 3.28 6.32
N MET A 37 7.44 3.65 5.33
CA MET A 37 8.86 3.36 5.35
C MET A 37 9.61 4.54 5.96
N ARG A 38 10.37 4.25 7.00
CA ARG A 38 11.49 5.06 7.45
C ARG A 38 12.72 4.61 6.69
N ASP A 39 13.34 5.49 5.91
CA ASP A 39 14.68 5.28 5.37
C ASP A 39 15.25 6.63 4.95
N ALA A 40 16.56 6.67 4.71
CA ALA A 40 17.27 7.85 4.27
C ALA A 40 17.05 8.08 2.77
N PRO A 41 16.40 9.18 2.36
CA PRO A 41 16.09 9.42 0.95
C PRO A 41 17.29 9.83 0.09
N ASN A 42 18.35 10.34 0.74
CA ASN A 42 19.57 10.84 0.11
C ASN A 42 20.87 10.36 0.79
N ALA A 43 20.76 9.49 1.80
CA ALA A 43 21.89 8.88 2.49
C ALA A 43 21.62 7.39 2.74
N GLN A 44 22.55 6.67 3.35
CA GLN A 44 22.33 5.28 3.73
C GLN A 44 21.76 5.21 5.16
N GLY A 45 20.51 4.75 5.30
CA GLY A 45 19.81 4.67 6.59
C GLY A 45 19.74 3.25 7.18
N THR A 46 18.95 3.10 8.24
CA THR A 46 18.44 1.80 8.71
C THR A 46 16.97 1.71 8.33
N PRO A 47 16.64 1.12 7.17
CA PRO A 47 15.29 1.07 6.68
C PRO A 47 14.38 0.33 7.66
N GLY A 48 13.20 0.88 7.93
CA GLY A 48 12.15 0.25 8.72
C GLY A 48 10.79 0.44 8.05
N ILE A 49 9.97 -0.60 8.01
CA ILE A 49 8.57 -0.50 7.60
C ILE A 49 7.71 -0.66 8.84
N THR A 50 6.87 0.34 9.12
CA THR A 50 5.83 0.25 10.15
C THR A 50 4.48 0.02 9.50
N GLN A 51 3.83 -1.09 9.85
CA GLN A 51 2.46 -1.41 9.46
C GLN A 51 1.48 -0.86 10.50
N TYR A 52 0.44 -0.17 10.03
CA TYR A 52 -0.71 0.27 10.80
C TYR A 52 -1.95 -0.42 10.24
N SER A 53 -2.70 -1.10 11.10
CA SER A 53 -3.89 -1.86 10.69
C SER A 53 -5.09 -0.99 10.32
N SER A 54 -4.99 0.33 10.38
CA SER A 54 -6.03 1.25 9.93
C SER A 54 -5.48 2.66 9.82
N ILE A 55 -6.17 3.51 9.06
CA ILE A 55 -5.83 4.94 8.97
C ILE A 55 -5.95 5.60 10.35
N THR A 56 -6.92 5.18 11.16
CA THR A 56 -7.07 5.68 12.54
C THR A 56 -5.86 5.34 13.41
N ASN A 57 -5.35 4.10 13.31
CA ASN A 57 -4.16 3.67 14.05
C ASN A 57 -2.91 4.43 13.58
N PHE A 58 -2.82 4.67 12.27
CA PHE A 58 -1.78 5.50 11.66
C PHE A 58 -1.80 6.93 12.18
N GLN A 59 -2.96 7.59 12.16
CA GLN A 59 -3.14 8.95 12.65
C GLN A 59 -2.82 9.09 14.14
N ALA A 60 -3.22 8.08 14.94
CA ALA A 60 -2.94 8.04 16.37
C ALA A 60 -1.49 7.65 16.70
N ASN A 61 -0.68 7.28 15.68
CA ASN A 61 0.64 6.66 15.84
C ASN A 61 0.62 5.55 16.90
N SER A 62 -0.35 4.64 16.80
CA SER A 62 -0.58 3.59 17.80
C SER A 62 -0.76 2.24 17.13
N GLY A 63 -0.30 1.19 17.80
CA GLY A 63 -0.43 -0.19 17.29
C GLY A 63 0.42 -0.51 16.06
N GLY A 64 1.45 0.30 15.76
CA GLY A 64 2.37 0.05 14.66
C GLY A 64 3.25 -1.17 14.91
N LEU A 65 3.35 -2.07 13.91
CA LEU A 65 4.31 -3.17 13.89
C LEU A 65 5.48 -2.80 12.98
N THR A 66 6.66 -2.62 13.56
CA THR A 66 7.86 -2.24 12.80
C THR A 66 8.71 -3.46 12.48
N SER A 67 9.06 -3.60 11.21
CA SER A 67 10.12 -4.49 10.73
C SER A 67 11.30 -3.64 10.31
N ASP A 68 12.47 -3.85 10.95
CA ASP A 68 13.71 -3.18 10.58
C ASP A 68 14.56 -4.08 9.68
N ARG A 69 15.24 -3.47 8.71
CA ARG A 69 16.19 -4.12 7.82
C ARG A 69 17.60 -3.68 8.18
N GLY A 70 18.43 -4.62 8.65
CA GLY A 70 19.80 -4.35 9.09
C GLY A 70 20.81 -4.04 7.97
N ILE A 71 20.38 -4.07 6.71
CA ILE A 71 21.23 -3.80 5.53
C ILE A 71 20.46 -2.83 4.62
N ALA A 72 21.07 -1.69 4.30
CA ALA A 72 20.50 -0.75 3.32
C ALA A 72 20.91 -1.10 1.88
N GLN A 73 20.01 -0.82 0.93
CA GLN A 73 20.23 -0.95 -0.52
C GLN A 73 20.60 0.42 -1.14
N GLY A 74 21.39 1.23 -0.43
CA GLY A 74 21.60 2.65 -0.73
C GLY A 74 20.49 3.54 -0.17
N SER A 75 20.38 4.77 -0.66
CA SER A 75 19.29 5.69 -0.34
C SER A 75 17.98 5.25 -0.98
N SER A 76 16.86 5.78 -0.50
CA SER A 76 15.51 5.37 -0.92
C SER A 76 14.78 6.44 -1.74
N CYS A 77 14.09 6.03 -2.81
CA CYS A 77 13.19 6.90 -3.55
C CYS A 77 11.72 6.74 -3.17
N ASP A 78 11.22 5.50 -3.08
CA ASP A 78 9.92 5.13 -2.52
C ASP A 78 9.79 3.59 -2.49
N PHE A 79 8.69 3.09 -1.94
CA PHE A 79 8.29 1.70 -1.98
C PHE A 79 6.79 1.55 -2.22
N ALA A 80 6.38 0.38 -2.70
CA ALA A 80 4.97 -0.01 -2.79
C ALA A 80 4.81 -1.45 -2.30
N ILE A 81 3.63 -1.80 -1.78
CA ILE A 81 3.29 -3.18 -1.43
C ILE A 81 2.06 -3.59 -2.23
N VAL A 82 2.21 -4.65 -3.04
CA VAL A 82 1.10 -5.18 -3.84
C VAL A 82 1.04 -6.68 -3.70
N ASN A 83 -0.11 -7.20 -3.25
CA ASN A 83 -0.32 -8.62 -3.00
C ASN A 83 0.77 -9.23 -2.09
N GLY A 84 1.19 -8.47 -1.07
CA GLY A 84 2.26 -8.84 -0.14
C GLY A 84 3.69 -8.65 -0.67
N VAL A 85 3.88 -8.45 -1.98
CA VAL A 85 5.21 -8.21 -2.57
C VAL A 85 5.63 -6.77 -2.30
N VAL A 86 6.80 -6.59 -1.72
CA VAL A 86 7.42 -5.28 -1.50
C VAL A 86 8.21 -4.92 -2.74
N TYR A 87 7.91 -3.78 -3.35
CA TYR A 87 8.71 -3.14 -4.40
C TYR A 87 9.39 -1.91 -3.82
N TYR A 88 10.66 -1.68 -4.15
CA TYR A 88 11.46 -0.60 -3.59
C TYR A 88 12.36 -0.02 -4.67
N ILE A 89 12.38 1.31 -4.81
CA ILE A 89 13.33 1.98 -5.68
C ILE A 89 14.48 2.53 -4.83
N ALA A 90 15.67 1.99 -5.05
CA ALA A 90 16.92 2.50 -4.51
C ALA A 90 17.48 3.62 -5.39
N GLY A 91 18.13 4.61 -4.77
CA GLY A 91 18.78 5.74 -5.43
C GLY A 91 18.51 7.04 -4.69
N ASP A 92 19.26 8.10 -5.00
CA ASP A 92 19.04 9.42 -4.39
C ASP A 92 17.77 10.03 -4.98
N ALA A 93 16.74 10.17 -4.14
CA ALA A 93 15.43 10.69 -4.53
C ALA A 93 15.45 12.15 -4.99
N SER A 94 16.43 12.92 -4.54
CA SER A 94 16.54 14.36 -4.81
C SER A 94 17.27 14.69 -6.11
N SER A 95 17.96 13.73 -6.71
CA SER A 95 18.82 13.95 -7.87
C SER A 95 18.49 13.05 -9.06
N THR A 96 18.92 13.51 -10.23
CA THR A 96 18.94 12.70 -11.44
C THR A 96 20.10 11.72 -11.36
N GLY A 97 19.84 10.44 -11.58
CA GLY A 97 20.89 9.43 -11.50
C GLY A 97 20.35 8.03 -11.71
N ASP A 98 21.19 7.05 -11.37
CA ASP A 98 20.81 5.65 -11.44
C ASP A 98 19.86 5.31 -10.30
N LYS A 99 18.75 4.64 -10.65
CA LYS A 99 17.77 4.14 -9.69
C LYS A 99 17.49 2.67 -9.94
N THR A 100 17.66 1.83 -8.92
CA THR A 100 17.50 0.37 -9.03
C THR A 100 16.20 -0.05 -8.39
N LEU A 101 15.37 -0.77 -9.14
CA LEU A 101 14.17 -1.39 -8.61
C LEU A 101 14.54 -2.74 -8.00
N PHE A 102 14.03 -2.98 -6.80
CA PHE A 102 14.10 -4.26 -6.10
C PHE A 102 12.70 -4.75 -5.76
N SER A 103 12.56 -6.07 -5.61
CA SER A 103 11.37 -6.69 -5.05
C SER A 103 11.67 -7.82 -4.09
N TRP A 104 10.79 -8.00 -3.10
CA TRP A 104 10.79 -9.11 -2.14
C TRP A 104 9.39 -9.71 -2.06
N PRO A 105 9.26 -11.03 -1.92
CA PRO A 105 7.95 -11.69 -1.87
C PRO A 105 7.06 -11.27 -0.68
N SER A 106 7.67 -10.74 0.40
CA SER A 106 6.98 -10.34 1.63
C SER A 106 7.75 -9.25 2.38
N VAL A 107 7.08 -8.58 3.33
CA VAL A 107 7.74 -7.66 4.29
C VAL A 107 8.77 -8.40 5.14
N ALA A 108 8.53 -9.67 5.47
CA ALA A 108 9.49 -10.50 6.22
C ALA A 108 10.75 -10.79 5.39
N ASP A 109 10.59 -11.14 4.12
CA ASP A 109 11.72 -11.31 3.18
C ASP A 109 12.48 -10.01 2.99
N TRP A 110 11.77 -8.89 2.89
CA TRP A 110 12.38 -7.56 2.83
C TRP A 110 13.22 -7.27 4.07
N ALA A 111 12.68 -7.50 5.27
CA ALA A 111 13.38 -7.26 6.53
C ALA A 111 14.61 -8.17 6.72
N ALA A 112 14.49 -9.45 6.35
CA ALA A 112 15.59 -10.41 6.37
C ALA A 112 16.57 -10.28 5.19
N ASN A 113 16.24 -9.44 4.21
CA ASN A 113 16.92 -9.31 2.93
C ASN A 113 17.14 -10.66 2.21
N THR A 114 16.10 -11.50 2.20
CA THR A 114 16.09 -12.81 1.54
C THR A 114 15.23 -12.79 0.28
N ASN A 115 15.53 -13.66 -0.69
CA ASN A 115 14.72 -13.81 -1.92
C ASN A 115 14.55 -12.51 -2.73
N THR A 116 15.47 -11.56 -2.60
CA THR A 116 15.47 -10.30 -3.34
C THR A 116 15.63 -10.54 -4.82
N THR A 117 14.80 -9.87 -5.63
CA THR A 117 14.95 -9.79 -7.08
C THR A 117 15.19 -8.33 -7.47
N SER A 118 15.97 -8.10 -8.53
CA SER A 118 16.17 -6.78 -9.11
C SER A 118 15.66 -6.78 -10.54
N PRO A 119 14.46 -6.23 -10.82
CA PRO A 119 13.97 -6.10 -12.19
C PRO A 119 14.87 -5.25 -13.11
N GLY A 120 15.69 -4.34 -12.54
CA GLY A 120 16.70 -3.60 -13.30
C GLY A 120 17.06 -2.25 -12.69
N THR A 121 17.94 -1.53 -13.37
CA THR A 121 18.38 -0.17 -13.02
C THR A 121 18.04 0.78 -14.15
N ARG A 122 17.26 1.81 -13.84
CA ARG A 122 16.99 2.92 -14.75
C ARG A 122 18.10 3.96 -14.62
N THR A 123 18.87 4.15 -15.68
CA THR A 123 19.94 5.16 -15.72
C THR A 123 19.39 6.54 -16.02
N GLY A 124 19.90 7.58 -15.34
CA GLY A 124 19.47 8.96 -15.56
C GLY A 124 17.98 9.18 -15.27
N ALA A 125 17.42 8.45 -14.31
CA ALA A 125 16.06 8.67 -13.84
C ALA A 125 15.96 10.03 -13.14
N ALA A 126 14.85 10.74 -13.38
CA ALA A 126 14.58 12.04 -12.76
C ALA A 126 14.42 11.91 -11.23
N PRO A 127 14.52 13.01 -10.46
CA PRO A 127 14.13 13.04 -9.06
C PRO A 127 12.74 12.45 -8.84
N MET A 128 12.51 11.85 -7.68
CA MET A 128 11.28 11.13 -7.36
C MET A 128 10.72 11.57 -6.00
N SER A 129 9.40 11.70 -5.95
CA SER A 129 8.64 11.97 -4.72
C SER A 129 7.63 10.88 -4.40
N GLY A 130 7.52 9.87 -5.26
CA GLY A 130 6.92 8.61 -4.86
C GLY A 130 6.64 7.63 -5.97
N MET A 131 6.14 6.44 -5.61
CA MET A 131 5.78 5.37 -6.54
C MET A 131 4.53 4.61 -6.08
N ALA A 132 3.69 4.20 -7.03
CA ALA A 132 2.58 3.30 -6.79
C ALA A 132 2.60 2.15 -7.79
N ILE A 133 2.06 0.99 -7.42
CA ILE A 133 1.77 -0.08 -8.38
C ILE A 133 0.28 -0.33 -8.37
N TYR A 134 -0.38 0.05 -9.45
CA TYR A 134 -1.84 -0.01 -9.58
C TYR A 134 -2.21 -0.73 -10.87
N GLN A 135 -3.07 -1.74 -10.75
CA GLN A 135 -3.49 -2.61 -11.86
C GLN A 135 -2.31 -3.18 -12.66
N GLY A 136 -1.22 -3.54 -11.96
CA GLY A 136 0.01 -4.10 -12.54
C GLY A 136 0.94 -3.09 -13.23
N SER A 137 0.51 -1.83 -13.36
CA SER A 137 1.33 -0.75 -13.92
C SER A 137 2.12 -0.04 -12.81
N LEU A 138 3.32 0.42 -13.13
CA LEU A 138 4.09 1.29 -12.24
C LEU A 138 3.72 2.75 -12.52
N TYR A 139 3.36 3.47 -11.47
CA TYR A 139 3.20 4.91 -11.47
C TYR A 139 4.35 5.54 -10.70
N VAL A 140 4.96 6.57 -11.27
CA VAL A 140 6.03 7.34 -10.60
C VAL A 140 5.63 8.80 -10.58
N LEU A 141 5.69 9.40 -9.40
CA LEU A 141 5.57 10.83 -9.20
C LEU A 141 6.97 11.45 -9.27
N GLU A 142 7.37 11.87 -10.47
CA GLU A 142 8.67 12.50 -10.72
C GLU A 142 8.67 13.95 -10.24
N GLY A 143 9.75 14.39 -9.61
CA GLY A 143 9.92 15.70 -9.01
C GLY A 143 10.72 15.60 -7.71
N ASN A 144 11.40 16.67 -7.34
CA ASN A 144 12.22 16.68 -6.14
C ASN A 144 11.34 16.68 -4.88
N MET A 145 11.51 15.65 -4.05
CA MET A 145 10.80 15.45 -2.78
C MET A 145 11.03 16.57 -1.74
N THR A 146 12.16 17.29 -1.81
CA THR A 146 12.48 18.38 -0.87
C THR A 146 12.08 19.76 -1.41
N ALA A 147 11.34 19.81 -2.52
CA ALA A 147 10.92 21.05 -3.14
C ALA A 147 9.41 21.05 -3.36
N THR A 148 8.80 22.22 -3.14
CA THR A 148 7.40 22.53 -3.43
C THR A 148 7.13 22.70 -4.93
N GLU A 149 7.97 22.13 -5.78
CA GLU A 149 7.87 22.25 -7.22
C GLU A 149 6.76 21.36 -7.80
N SER A 150 6.49 21.55 -9.09
CA SER A 150 5.50 20.75 -9.79
C SER A 150 6.04 19.34 -10.02
N LYS A 151 5.31 18.35 -9.51
CA LYS A 151 5.63 16.93 -9.66
C LYS A 151 4.78 16.33 -10.77
N THR A 152 5.41 15.56 -11.66
CA THR A 152 4.78 14.97 -12.85
C THR A 152 4.48 13.50 -12.62
N LEU A 153 3.21 13.10 -12.76
CA LEU A 153 2.83 11.70 -12.67
C LEU A 153 2.98 11.01 -14.03
N LYS A 154 3.70 9.89 -14.05
CA LYS A 154 3.92 9.06 -15.24
C LYS A 154 3.59 7.59 -14.96
N ARG A 155 3.15 6.87 -15.99
CA ARG A 155 2.87 5.42 -15.91
C ARG A 155 3.72 4.62 -16.90
N TRP A 156 4.14 3.45 -16.45
CA TRP A 156 4.71 2.37 -17.26
C TRP A 156 3.88 1.11 -17.08
N SER A 157 3.77 0.31 -18.14
CA SER A 157 3.03 -0.95 -18.20
C SER A 157 3.45 -1.97 -17.16
N SER A 158 4.67 -1.86 -16.63
CA SER A 158 5.16 -2.67 -15.53
C SER A 158 6.35 -2.00 -14.83
N PRO A 159 6.68 -2.43 -13.60
CA PRO A 159 7.91 -2.02 -12.93
C PRO A 159 9.18 -2.36 -13.73
N SER A 160 9.19 -3.51 -14.41
CA SER A 160 10.32 -3.91 -15.29
C SER A 160 10.49 -2.98 -16.47
N ALA A 161 9.40 -2.54 -17.12
CA ALA A 161 9.47 -1.61 -18.25
C ALA A 161 10.10 -0.27 -17.86
N TRP A 162 9.76 0.25 -16.67
CA TRP A 162 10.43 1.43 -16.12
C TRP A 162 11.92 1.18 -15.88
N ALA A 163 12.25 0.05 -15.23
CA ALA A 163 13.61 -0.30 -14.85
C ALA A 163 14.54 -0.50 -16.06
N THR A 164 14.02 -0.97 -17.19
CA THR A 164 14.80 -1.17 -18.42
C THR A 164 14.89 0.08 -19.30
N GLY A 165 14.44 1.24 -18.82
CA GLY A 165 14.61 2.51 -19.54
C GLY A 165 13.53 2.83 -20.58
N SER A 166 12.41 2.09 -20.62
CA SER A 166 11.33 2.39 -21.56
C SER A 166 10.76 3.81 -21.33
N ALA A 167 10.24 4.42 -22.39
CA ALA A 167 9.45 5.63 -22.29
C ALA A 167 8.17 5.36 -21.46
N PRO A 168 7.64 6.36 -20.75
CA PRO A 168 6.35 6.22 -20.09
C PRO A 168 5.25 6.00 -21.14
N ASP A 169 4.30 5.12 -20.83
CA ASP A 169 3.12 4.91 -21.67
C ASP A 169 2.16 6.11 -21.58
N GLU A 170 2.19 6.80 -20.45
CA GLU A 170 1.33 7.96 -20.20
C GLU A 170 2.01 8.97 -19.26
N THR A 171 1.79 10.26 -19.53
CA THR A 171 2.15 11.38 -18.65
C THR A 171 0.86 12.13 -18.33
N PHE A 172 0.41 12.07 -17.07
CA PHE A 172 -0.90 12.57 -16.66
C PHE A 172 -0.94 14.09 -16.45
N GLY A 173 0.23 14.71 -16.27
CA GLY A 173 0.37 16.13 -16.00
C GLY A 173 1.25 16.40 -14.79
N ALA A 174 1.51 17.68 -14.55
CA ALA A 174 2.34 18.15 -13.46
C ALA A 174 1.49 18.94 -12.44
N ARG A 175 1.76 18.74 -11.16
CA ARG A 175 1.06 19.40 -10.07
C ARG A 175 2.03 19.80 -8.96
N ASN A 176 1.85 21.00 -8.43
CA ASN A 176 2.46 21.38 -7.16
C ASN A 176 1.80 20.59 -6.02
N VAL A 177 2.57 19.71 -5.41
CA VAL A 177 2.30 19.14 -4.08
C VAL A 177 3.47 19.54 -3.18
N GLY A 178 3.29 19.50 -1.86
CA GLY A 178 4.31 19.95 -0.90
C GLY A 178 5.57 19.08 -0.88
N ASP A 179 6.39 19.32 0.14
CA ASP A 179 7.56 18.50 0.40
C ASP A 179 7.09 17.14 0.91
N GLY A 180 7.48 16.05 0.24
CA GLY A 180 6.96 14.74 0.56
C GLY A 180 7.53 13.61 -0.27
N ILE A 181 7.58 12.45 0.37
CA ILE A 181 7.97 11.17 -0.19
C ILE A 181 7.01 10.12 0.36
N GLY A 182 6.18 9.58 -0.53
CA GLY A 182 5.07 8.71 -0.17
C GLY A 182 3.86 9.03 -1.02
N PHE A 183 3.72 8.29 -2.11
CA PHE A 183 2.60 8.38 -3.04
C PHE A 183 2.09 6.96 -3.25
N ASP A 184 0.80 6.72 -3.12
CA ASP A 184 0.25 5.41 -3.50
C ASP A 184 -1.13 5.53 -4.16
N ILE A 185 -1.55 4.46 -4.82
CA ILE A 185 -2.87 4.35 -5.45
C ILE A 185 -3.47 3.02 -5.01
N ASP A 186 -4.57 3.07 -4.25
CA ASP A 186 -5.24 1.85 -3.81
C ASP A 186 -5.95 1.12 -4.97
N GLU A 187 -6.45 -0.09 -4.69
CA GLU A 187 -7.15 -0.91 -5.67
C GLU A 187 -8.42 -0.28 -6.27
N ASN A 188 -8.98 0.74 -5.60
CA ASN A 188 -10.15 1.49 -6.06
C ASN A 188 -9.75 2.72 -6.89
N GLY A 189 -8.45 2.97 -7.04
CA GLY A 189 -7.91 4.11 -7.77
C GLY A 189 -7.84 5.40 -6.96
N VAL A 190 -8.06 5.33 -5.63
CA VAL A 190 -7.88 6.49 -4.75
C VAL A 190 -6.39 6.75 -4.62
N VAL A 191 -5.99 7.99 -4.89
CA VAL A 191 -4.62 8.44 -4.79
C VAL A 191 -4.36 8.95 -3.38
N TYR A 192 -3.25 8.55 -2.78
CA TYR A 192 -2.76 9.01 -1.50
C TYR A 192 -1.43 9.72 -1.67
N PHE A 193 -1.24 10.81 -0.93
CA PHE A 193 0.04 11.51 -0.89
C PHE A 193 0.36 11.91 0.54
N LEU A 194 1.56 11.54 0.97
CA LEU A 194 2.11 11.89 2.26
C LEU A 194 3.01 13.12 2.14
N ASP A 195 2.50 14.25 2.61
CA ASP A 195 3.26 15.49 2.74
C ASP A 195 3.92 15.52 4.12
N THR A 196 5.22 15.77 4.16
CA THR A 196 6.00 15.74 5.40
C THR A 196 6.03 17.08 6.14
N ASN A 197 5.23 18.06 5.71
CA ASN A 197 5.09 19.38 6.33
C ASN A 197 6.44 19.98 6.74
N GLY A 198 7.40 19.93 5.82
CA GLY A 198 8.83 20.18 6.04
C GLY A 198 9.68 19.19 5.27
N SER A 199 11.01 19.33 5.35
CA SER A 199 11.93 18.48 4.59
C SER A 199 11.79 17.00 5.00
N PRO A 200 11.57 16.06 4.06
CA PRO A 200 11.46 14.64 4.39
C PRO A 200 12.73 14.05 5.04
N ASN A 201 13.87 14.74 4.92
CA ASN A 201 15.15 14.39 5.57
C ASN A 201 15.15 14.64 7.09
N SER A 202 14.14 15.33 7.62
CA SER A 202 14.12 15.75 9.03
C SER A 202 12.71 15.78 9.63
N ALA A 203 11.69 15.57 8.81
CA ALA A 203 10.30 15.65 9.23
C ALA A 203 9.99 14.57 10.27
N THR A 204 9.42 15.01 11.39
CA THR A 204 8.90 14.13 12.43
C THR A 204 7.39 14.01 12.36
N SER A 205 6.73 14.77 11.49
CA SER A 205 5.27 14.78 11.33
C SER A 205 4.81 15.15 9.94
N GLY A 206 3.63 14.73 9.53
CA GLY A 206 3.10 15.03 8.19
C GLY A 206 1.58 15.03 8.10
N ILE A 207 1.10 15.17 6.86
CA ILE A 207 -0.31 15.23 6.48
C ILE A 207 -0.54 14.22 5.35
N LEU A 208 -1.49 13.32 5.55
CA LEU A 208 -1.93 12.39 4.51
C LEU A 208 -3.11 13.00 3.75
N TYR A 209 -2.94 13.20 2.46
CA TYR A 209 -3.98 13.63 1.54
C TYR A 209 -4.50 12.44 0.72
N SER A 210 -5.77 12.51 0.32
CA SER A 210 -6.32 11.63 -0.71
C SER A 210 -7.15 12.33 -1.75
N TRP A 211 -7.22 11.70 -2.93
CA TRP A 211 -8.07 12.08 -4.05
C TRP A 211 -8.80 10.85 -4.58
N PRO A 212 -10.11 10.94 -4.91
CA PRO A 212 -10.87 9.78 -5.38
C PRO A 212 -10.37 9.14 -6.68
N SER A 213 -9.52 9.83 -7.44
CA SER A 213 -8.97 9.33 -8.69
C SER A 213 -7.68 10.06 -9.07
N ILE A 214 -6.92 9.50 -10.01
CA ILE A 214 -5.79 10.18 -10.67
C ILE A 214 -6.22 11.52 -11.29
N SER A 215 -7.36 11.55 -11.97
CA SER A 215 -7.88 12.80 -12.57
C SER A 215 -8.14 13.88 -11.52
N ASN A 216 -8.70 13.51 -10.37
CA ASN A 216 -8.90 14.43 -9.25
C ASN A 216 -7.57 14.88 -8.64
N PHE A 217 -6.60 13.98 -8.51
CA PHE A 217 -5.25 14.30 -8.06
C PHE A 217 -4.59 15.33 -9.00
N ILE A 218 -4.60 15.13 -10.31
CA ILE A 218 -3.99 16.05 -11.27
C ILE A 218 -4.70 17.41 -11.26
N ALA A 219 -6.04 17.42 -11.25
CA ALA A 219 -6.83 18.65 -11.23
C ALA A 219 -6.84 19.36 -9.86
N ASN A 220 -6.30 18.71 -8.82
CA ASN A 220 -6.43 19.13 -7.42
C ASN A 220 -7.88 19.45 -7.01
N THR A 221 -8.80 18.54 -7.31
CA THR A 221 -10.22 18.68 -6.96
C THR A 221 -10.63 17.57 -6.01
N SER A 222 -11.65 17.81 -5.19
CA SER A 222 -12.16 16.81 -4.24
C SER A 222 -11.07 16.24 -3.32
N ILE A 223 -10.08 17.07 -3.00
CA ILE A 223 -9.03 16.71 -2.04
C ILE A 223 -9.69 16.44 -0.70
N SER A 224 -9.38 15.28 -0.13
CA SER A 224 -9.64 15.00 1.27
C SER A 224 -8.32 15.07 2.02
N THR A 225 -8.27 15.89 3.06
CA THR A 225 -7.25 15.78 4.13
C THR A 225 -7.63 14.71 5.16
N ASN A 226 -8.74 13.99 4.92
CA ASN A 226 -9.44 13.16 5.89
C ASN A 226 -9.68 11.78 5.27
N VAL A 227 -8.77 10.83 5.48
CA VAL A 227 -9.00 9.46 5.00
C VAL A 227 -9.50 8.59 6.16
N GLY A 228 -10.72 8.05 6.03
CA GLY A 228 -11.42 7.19 7.00
C GLY A 228 -12.95 7.41 6.96
N PRO A 229 -13.81 6.44 7.33
CA PRO A 229 -15.27 6.51 7.16
C PRO A 229 -16.00 7.44 8.15
N SER A 230 -15.29 8.34 8.83
CA SER A 230 -15.88 9.37 9.68
C SER A 230 -15.38 10.74 9.25
N THR A 231 -16.31 11.66 9.05
CA THR A 231 -16.14 13.07 8.65
C THR A 231 -15.42 13.94 9.67
N ASP A 232 -14.58 13.38 10.55
CA ASP A 232 -13.91 14.12 11.61
C ASP A 232 -12.39 13.86 11.61
N LEU A 233 -11.68 14.99 11.47
CA LEU A 233 -10.29 15.28 11.84
C LEU A 233 -9.18 14.89 10.82
N GLY A 234 -8.75 15.91 10.07
CA GLY A 234 -7.38 16.03 9.60
C GLY A 234 -6.44 16.14 10.78
N GLY A 235 -5.40 15.32 10.79
CA GLY A 235 -4.42 15.28 11.88
C GLY A 235 -3.01 15.38 11.33
N THR A 236 -2.24 16.33 11.85
CA THR A 236 -0.78 16.21 11.86
C THR A 236 -0.45 14.98 12.70
N PHE A 237 0.22 14.00 12.13
CA PHE A 237 0.62 12.80 12.86
C PHE A 237 2.13 12.75 12.99
N THR A 238 2.63 12.17 14.08
CA THR A 238 4.07 12.05 14.33
C THR A 238 4.54 10.70 13.81
N PHE A 239 5.48 10.69 12.86
CA PHE A 239 5.90 9.47 12.18
C PHE A 239 6.59 8.47 13.12
N PHE A 240 7.45 8.98 14.01
CA PHE A 240 8.29 8.16 14.89
C PHE A 240 8.78 9.03 16.06
N SER A 241 8.85 8.51 17.30
CA SER A 241 9.45 9.23 18.42
C SER A 241 10.98 9.15 18.36
N GLY A 242 11.69 10.25 18.09
CA GLY A 242 13.16 10.31 18.07
C GLY A 242 13.73 11.37 17.12
N SER A 243 15.05 11.60 17.17
CA SER A 243 15.76 12.57 16.32
C SER A 243 15.89 12.04 14.88
N ALA A 244 15.25 12.75 13.93
CA ALA A 244 15.33 12.55 12.47
C ALA A 244 15.08 11.11 12.00
N ASN A 245 13.81 10.71 11.95
CA ASN A 245 13.41 9.51 11.22
C ASN A 245 12.98 9.95 9.82
N GLU A 246 13.92 9.89 8.90
CA GLU A 246 13.71 10.21 7.49
C GLU A 246 12.61 9.30 6.92
N ILE A 247 11.66 9.90 6.22
CA ILE A 247 10.58 9.15 5.59
C ILE A 247 11.01 8.85 4.19
N ALA A 248 10.71 7.65 3.77
CA ALA A 248 11.07 7.17 2.46
C ALA A 248 9.86 6.65 1.69
N GLY A 249 8.66 6.58 2.27
CA GLY A 249 7.51 6.17 1.48
C GLY A 249 6.21 5.84 2.22
N LEU A 250 5.19 5.54 1.42
CA LEU A 250 3.86 5.13 1.83
C LEU A 250 3.35 3.99 0.94
N ALA A 251 2.75 2.95 1.53
CA ALA A 251 1.94 1.98 0.81
C ALA A 251 0.59 1.74 1.51
N ILE A 252 -0.47 1.64 0.72
CA ILE A 252 -1.86 1.43 1.12
C ILE A 252 -2.30 0.08 0.57
N VAL A 253 -2.61 -0.85 1.45
CA VAL A 253 -2.93 -2.23 1.08
C VAL A 253 -4.35 -2.54 1.57
N PRO A 254 -5.21 -3.17 0.75
CA PRO A 254 -6.48 -3.69 1.22
C PRO A 254 -6.25 -4.66 2.38
N GLU A 255 -7.00 -4.52 3.47
CA GLU A 255 -6.98 -5.55 4.51
C GLU A 255 -7.36 -6.88 3.88
N PRO A 256 -6.66 -7.98 4.21
CA PRO A 256 -7.07 -9.30 3.77
C PRO A 256 -8.52 -9.53 4.22
N SER A 257 -9.45 -9.55 3.26
CA SER A 257 -10.88 -9.55 3.59
C SER A 257 -11.18 -10.67 4.59
N THR A 258 -11.87 -10.32 5.68
CA THR A 258 -12.27 -11.28 6.71
C THR A 258 -13.03 -12.47 6.09
N TYR A 259 -13.71 -12.24 4.96
CA TYR A 259 -14.34 -13.25 4.13
C TYR A 259 -13.36 -14.20 3.45
N ALA A 260 -12.27 -13.71 2.84
CA ALA A 260 -11.23 -14.58 2.27
C ALA A 260 -10.62 -15.46 3.35
N MET A 261 -10.31 -14.88 4.52
CA MET A 261 -9.77 -15.63 5.66
C MET A 261 -10.77 -16.65 6.21
N ALA A 262 -12.06 -16.32 6.31
CA ALA A 262 -13.10 -17.25 6.75
C ALA A 262 -13.33 -18.39 5.74
N VAL A 263 -13.30 -18.10 4.43
CA VAL A 263 -13.42 -19.11 3.36
C VAL A 263 -12.22 -20.05 3.35
N LEU A 264 -10.99 -19.52 3.44
CA LEU A 264 -9.78 -20.32 3.57
C LEU A 264 -9.82 -21.20 4.83
N SER A 265 -10.23 -20.64 5.97
CA SER A 265 -10.39 -21.37 7.23
C SER A 265 -11.42 -22.50 7.10
N GLY A 266 -12.56 -22.22 6.46
CA GLY A 266 -13.62 -23.19 6.20
C GLY A 266 -13.19 -24.33 5.27
N LEU A 267 -12.46 -24.01 4.19
CA LEU A 267 -11.91 -25.00 3.27
C LEU A 267 -10.86 -25.89 3.96
N THR A 268 -10.01 -25.29 4.79
CA THR A 268 -8.97 -26.01 5.55
C THR A 268 -9.60 -26.97 6.57
N LEU A 269 -10.64 -26.51 7.29
CA LEU A 269 -11.39 -27.33 8.23
C LEU A 269 -12.15 -28.46 7.53
N ALA A 270 -12.77 -28.19 6.38
CA ALA A 270 -13.47 -29.18 5.57
C ALA A 270 -12.51 -30.27 5.05
N ALA A 271 -11.31 -29.88 4.61
CA ALA A 271 -10.28 -30.81 4.18
C ALA A 271 -9.78 -31.70 5.34
N ALA A 272 -9.52 -31.10 6.51
CA ALA A 272 -9.12 -31.83 7.71
C ALA A 272 -10.19 -32.83 8.17
N HIS A 273 -11.47 -32.44 8.13
CA HIS A 273 -12.59 -33.33 8.46
C HIS A 273 -12.72 -34.50 7.47
N ARG A 274 -12.54 -34.25 6.16
CA ARG A 274 -12.55 -35.29 5.12
C ARG A 274 -11.41 -36.30 5.29
N LEU A 275 -10.21 -35.83 5.63
CA LEU A 275 -9.05 -36.69 5.91
C LEU A 275 -9.26 -37.56 7.15
N ARG A 276 -9.85 -36.99 8.21
CA ARG A 276 -10.18 -37.75 9.43
C ARG A 276 -11.22 -38.85 9.18
N LYS A 277 -12.23 -38.58 8.35
CA LYS A 277 -13.25 -39.57 7.98
C LYS A 277 -12.70 -40.71 7.12
N LYS A 278 -11.71 -40.42 6.25
CA LYS A 278 -10.99 -41.46 5.46
C LYS A 278 -10.02 -42.31 6.29
N ARG A 279 -9.50 -41.81 7.42
CA ARG A 279 -8.63 -42.58 8.33
C ARG A 279 -9.39 -43.54 9.26
N ASN A 280 -10.68 -43.29 9.47
CA ASN A 280 -11.52 -44.04 10.40
C ASN A 280 -12.54 -44.97 9.69
N ALA A 281 -12.40 -45.13 8.37
CA ALA A 281 -13.15 -46.06 7.53
C ALA A 281 -12.16 -47.07 6.93
#